data_AF-A0A8H6W9M2-F1
#
_entry.id   AF-A0A8H6W9M2-F1
#
_cell.length_a   1.000
_cell.length_b   1.000
_cell.length_c   1.000
_cell.angle_alpha   90.00
_cell.angle_beta   90.00
_cell.angle_gamma   90.00
#
_symmetry.space_group_name_H-M   'P 1'
#
loop_
_entity.id
_entity.type
_entity.pdbx_description
1 polymer ?
#
loop_
_entity_poly.entity_id
_entity_poly.type
_entity_poly.pdbx_seq_one_letter_code
_entity_poly.pdbx_strand_id
1 'polypeptide(L)'
;MTLTNCPLQLLADAASNHDSDESSRCPSPECPPHDLRPRKSKHHRVARRQVKTKLCPLDRHAKELKKAKYADACNIKTLSNSPANPFQLRMLRMVYDSITIYPPDNWQALLALGLYRSPVQIRNWFSNTRQKNRGDARKPFVDLGDGVKLRPSALSLSDEWSDETFEQILSACITLCSFRE
;
A
#
# COMPACT_ATOMS: atom_id res chain seq x y z
N MET A 1 -31.10 -3.09 23.58
CA MET A 1 -29.64 -3.32 23.65
C MET A 1 -29.14 -3.57 22.23
N THR A 2 -28.77 -2.51 21.51
CA THR A 2 -28.25 -2.61 20.14
C THR A 2 -26.73 -2.66 20.20
N LEU A 3 -26.17 -3.83 19.90
CA LEU A 3 -24.73 -4.00 19.72
C LEU A 3 -24.31 -3.22 18.48
N THR A 4 -23.71 -2.05 18.68
CA THR A 4 -22.99 -1.32 17.65
C THR A 4 -21.74 -2.14 17.31
N ASN A 5 -21.83 -2.93 16.23
CA ASN A 5 -20.67 -3.58 15.62
C ASN A 5 -19.69 -2.48 15.18
N CYS A 6 -18.52 -2.42 15.81
CA CYS A 6 -17.44 -1.54 15.38
C CYS A 6 -17.00 -1.92 13.95
N PRO A 7 -16.81 -0.96 13.04
CA PRO A 7 -16.34 -1.24 11.68
C PRO A 7 -14.96 -1.92 11.64
N LEU A 8 -14.15 -1.77 12.70
CA LEU A 8 -12.89 -2.49 12.90
C LEU A 8 -13.06 -4.01 13.13
N GLN A 9 -14.20 -4.44 13.70
CA GLN A 9 -14.50 -5.87 13.91
C GLN A 9 -14.79 -6.57 12.58
N LEU A 10 -15.48 -5.88 11.67
CA LEU A 10 -15.88 -6.39 10.36
C LEU A 10 -14.67 -6.60 9.42
N LEU A 11 -13.63 -5.78 9.58
CA LEU A 11 -12.32 -5.97 8.95
C LEU A 11 -11.60 -7.23 9.44
N ALA A 12 -11.71 -7.54 10.74
CA ALA A 12 -11.07 -8.70 11.33
C ALA A 12 -11.74 -10.02 10.90
N ASP A 13 -13.05 -9.99 10.63
CA ASP A 13 -13.82 -11.19 10.28
C ASP A 13 -13.78 -11.52 8.78
N ALA A 14 -13.56 -10.54 7.90
CA ALA A 14 -13.28 -10.77 6.47
C ALA A 14 -11.98 -11.55 6.19
N ALA A 15 -11.09 -11.65 7.19
CA ALA A 15 -9.84 -12.40 7.10
C ALA A 15 -10.01 -13.92 7.33
N SER A 16 -11.21 -14.39 7.69
CA SER A 16 -11.43 -15.77 8.17
C SER A 16 -11.97 -16.75 7.14
N ASN A 17 -12.39 -16.31 5.94
CA ASN A 17 -13.02 -17.19 4.95
C ASN A 17 -12.27 -17.14 3.62
N HIS A 18 -11.26 -18.00 3.46
CA HIS A 18 -11.01 -18.60 2.15
C HIS A 18 -10.10 -19.83 2.27
N ASP A 19 -10.72 -20.99 2.13
CA ASP A 19 -10.06 -22.29 1.94
C ASP A 19 -10.26 -22.76 0.48
N SER A 20 -9.17 -23.31 -0.03
CA SER A 20 -8.85 -24.22 -1.16
C SER A 20 -9.56 -24.26 -2.53
N ASP A 21 -8.76 -24.86 -3.43
CA ASP A 21 -9.04 -25.51 -4.74
C ASP A 21 -9.03 -24.65 -6.02
N GLU A 22 -8.57 -25.13 -7.19
CA GLU A 22 -7.78 -26.29 -7.62
C GLU A 22 -7.49 -26.04 -9.12
N SER A 23 -6.38 -26.60 -9.63
CA SER A 23 -6.12 -27.05 -11.01
C SER A 23 -6.69 -26.28 -12.24
N SER A 24 -5.80 -25.84 -13.13
CA SER A 24 -5.70 -26.47 -14.47
C SER A 24 -4.66 -25.81 -15.37
N ARG A 25 -3.92 -26.69 -16.06
CA ARG A 25 -2.95 -26.39 -17.13
C ARG A 25 -3.66 -25.84 -18.37
N CYS A 26 -2.96 -24.99 -19.12
CA CYS A 26 -3.11 -24.90 -20.58
C CYS A 26 -1.74 -24.56 -21.22
N PRO A 27 -1.42 -25.17 -22.38
CA PRO A 27 -0.15 -24.95 -23.09
C PRO A 27 -0.25 -23.68 -23.96
N SER A 28 0.88 -23.00 -24.18
CA SER A 28 0.98 -21.92 -25.17
C SER A 28 1.93 -22.31 -26.32
N PRO A 29 1.56 -21.98 -27.57
CA PRO A 29 2.30 -22.33 -28.77
C PRO A 29 3.43 -21.32 -29.09
N GLU A 30 4.25 -21.73 -30.05
CA GLU A 30 5.54 -21.21 -30.49
C GLU A 30 5.60 -19.72 -30.87
N CYS A 31 6.73 -19.09 -30.54
CA CYS A 31 7.13 -17.75 -30.98
C CYS A 31 7.75 -17.79 -32.39
N PRO A 32 7.51 -16.78 -33.26
CA PRO A 32 8.43 -16.42 -34.34
C PRO A 32 9.34 -15.23 -33.98
N PRO A 33 10.47 -15.06 -34.70
CA PRO A 33 11.58 -14.20 -34.31
C PRO A 33 11.51 -12.75 -34.85
N HIS A 34 12.25 -11.88 -34.15
CA HIS A 34 12.94 -10.64 -34.57
C HIS A 34 12.42 -9.88 -35.79
N ASP A 35 12.09 -8.58 -35.65
CA ASP A 35 13.02 -7.54 -36.12
C ASP A 35 12.68 -6.07 -35.78
N LEU A 36 13.77 -5.29 -35.67
CA LEU A 36 13.93 -3.83 -35.87
C LEU A 36 13.30 -2.81 -34.88
N ARG A 37 14.17 -2.30 -34.00
CA ARG A 37 14.07 -1.04 -33.26
C ARG A 37 14.03 0.19 -34.19
N PRO A 38 13.23 1.22 -33.88
CA PRO A 38 13.55 2.60 -34.28
C PRO A 38 14.01 3.50 -33.13
N ARG A 39 14.77 4.50 -33.57
CA ARG A 39 15.66 5.43 -32.86
C ARG A 39 14.98 6.38 -31.86
N LYS A 40 15.77 6.74 -30.84
CA LYS A 40 15.56 7.77 -29.82
C LYS A 40 15.18 9.13 -30.43
N SER A 41 14.01 9.67 -30.09
CA SER A 41 13.69 11.09 -30.25
C SER A 41 14.26 11.89 -29.06
N LYS A 42 15.10 12.88 -29.34
CA LYS A 42 15.56 13.85 -28.33
C LYS A 42 14.42 14.85 -28.09
N HIS A 43 13.65 14.66 -27.03
CA HIS A 43 12.75 15.69 -26.54
C HIS A 43 13.57 16.76 -25.81
N HIS A 44 13.54 18.00 -26.31
CA HIS A 44 14.04 19.18 -25.61
C HIS A 44 13.25 19.34 -24.30
N ARG A 45 13.92 19.07 -23.18
CA ARG A 45 13.38 19.29 -21.84
C ARG A 45 13.36 20.80 -21.56
N VAL A 46 12.21 21.44 -21.79
CA VAL A 46 11.97 22.81 -21.33
C VAL A 46 12.07 22.80 -19.81
N ALA A 47 13.08 23.48 -19.28
CA ALA A 47 13.30 23.61 -17.85
C ALA A 47 12.17 24.47 -17.24
N ARG A 48 11.15 23.80 -16.72
CA ARG A 48 10.06 24.41 -15.95
C ARG A 48 10.68 25.05 -14.71
N ARG A 49 10.81 26.39 -14.70
CA ARG A 49 11.24 27.16 -13.52
C ARG A 49 10.30 26.81 -12.37
N GLN A 50 10.84 26.12 -11.36
CA GLN A 50 10.09 25.86 -10.14
C GLN A 50 9.99 27.16 -9.36
N VAL A 51 8.78 27.72 -9.33
CA VAL A 51 8.43 28.78 -8.39
C VAL A 51 8.55 28.18 -7.00
N LYS A 52 9.56 28.61 -6.23
CA LYS A 52 9.73 28.24 -4.82
C LYS A 52 8.60 28.88 -4.02
N THR A 53 7.48 28.21 -3.91
CA THR A 53 6.46 28.53 -2.90
C THR A 53 7.12 28.33 -1.54
N LYS A 54 7.23 29.41 -0.76
CA LYS A 54 7.74 29.35 0.62
C LYS A 54 6.75 28.52 1.44
N LEU A 55 7.11 27.27 1.73
CA LEU A 55 6.33 26.40 2.61
C LEU A 55 6.24 27.01 4.01
N CYS A 56 5.07 26.92 4.63
CA CYS A 56 4.86 27.35 6.00
C CYS A 56 5.73 26.53 6.97
N PRO A 57 6.11 27.07 8.14
CA PRO A 57 6.91 26.34 9.13
C PRO A 57 6.27 25.00 9.56
N LEU A 58 4.94 24.96 9.69
CA LEU A 58 4.20 23.73 10.02
C LEU A 58 4.34 22.66 8.93
N ASP A 59 4.26 23.04 7.65
CA ASP A 59 4.46 22.12 6.53
C ASP A 59 5.89 21.58 6.48
N ARG A 60 6.87 22.39 6.91
CA ARG A 60 8.27 21.97 6.98
C ARG A 60 8.45 20.91 8.06
N HIS A 61 7.89 21.14 9.24
CA HIS A 61 7.97 20.18 10.35
C HIS A 61 7.31 18.84 10.00
N ALA A 62 6.11 18.87 9.42
CA ALA A 62 5.43 17.65 8.97
C ALA A 62 6.24 16.88 7.91
N LYS A 63 6.88 17.60 6.98
CA LYS A 63 7.77 16.97 5.98
C LYS A 63 9.03 16.37 6.59
N GLU A 64 9.60 17.01 7.61
CA GLU A 64 10.77 16.49 8.33
C GLU A 64 10.41 15.22 9.11
N LEU A 65 9.26 15.19 9.79
CA LEU A 65 8.76 13.98 10.45
C LEU A 65 8.55 12.82 9.47
N LYS A 66 7.93 13.07 8.31
CA LYS A 66 7.74 12.06 7.25
C LYS A 66 9.09 11.49 6.77
N LYS A 67 10.08 12.37 6.57
CA LYS A 67 11.44 11.95 6.20
C LYS A 67 12.12 11.13 7.28
N ALA A 68 11.98 11.51 8.55
CA ALA A 68 12.54 10.78 9.68
C ALA A 68 11.96 9.36 9.75
N LYS A 69 10.62 9.24 9.70
CA LYS A 69 9.94 7.92 9.68
C LYS A 69 10.39 7.05 8.51
N TYR A 70 10.54 7.63 7.32
CA TYR A 70 11.07 6.91 6.16
C TYR A 70 12.52 6.45 6.38
N ALA A 71 13.37 7.31 6.95
CA ALA A 71 14.75 6.95 7.27
C ALA A 71 14.82 5.82 8.29
N ASP A 72 13.99 5.86 9.33
CA ASP A 72 13.87 4.80 10.33
C ASP A 72 13.43 3.48 9.69
N ALA A 73 12.44 3.54 8.80
CA ALA A 73 11.98 2.36 8.07
C ALA A 73 13.09 1.77 7.17
N CYS A 74 13.94 2.61 6.56
CA CYS A 74 15.10 2.16 5.79
C CYS A 74 16.19 1.48 6.64
N ASN A 75 16.24 1.75 7.94
CA ASN A 75 17.20 1.13 8.86
C ASN A 75 16.81 -0.30 9.28
N ILE A 76 15.60 -0.75 8.94
CA ILE A 76 15.13 -2.11 9.24
C ILE A 76 16.00 -3.15 8.50
N LYS A 77 16.78 -3.91 9.27
CA LYS A 77 17.63 -4.99 8.76
C LYS A 77 16.81 -6.26 8.55
N THR A 78 16.24 -6.42 7.36
CA THR A 78 15.57 -7.65 6.94
C THR A 78 16.29 -8.26 5.75
N LEU A 79 16.40 -9.59 5.69
CA LEU A 79 16.83 -10.28 4.48
C LEU A 79 15.87 -9.91 3.34
N SER A 80 16.42 -9.41 2.22
CA SER A 80 15.65 -8.88 1.08
C SER A 80 14.60 -9.85 0.56
N ASN A 81 14.89 -11.15 0.62
CA ASN A 81 14.04 -12.24 0.12
C ASN A 81 13.34 -13.05 1.23
N SER A 82 13.36 -12.57 2.47
CA SER A 82 12.64 -13.27 3.55
C SER A 82 11.13 -13.22 3.25
N PRO A 83 10.44 -14.37 3.25
CA PRO A 83 8.99 -14.42 3.05
C PRO A 83 8.28 -13.70 4.21
N ALA A 84 7.18 -13.02 3.91
CA ALA A 84 6.32 -12.41 4.92
C ALA A 84 5.62 -13.50 5.76
N ASN A 85 5.61 -13.33 7.08
CA ASN A 85 4.87 -14.21 7.99
C ASN A 85 3.35 -14.07 7.71
N PRO A 86 2.53 -15.13 7.92
CA PRO A 86 1.07 -15.05 7.94
C PRO A 86 0.47 -13.77 8.54
N PHE A 87 0.94 -13.32 9.72
CA PHE A 87 0.49 -12.07 10.34
C PHE A 87 0.74 -10.85 9.44
N GLN A 88 1.98 -10.71 8.94
CA GLN A 88 2.38 -9.61 8.07
C GLN A 88 1.59 -9.64 6.74
N LEU A 89 1.36 -10.83 6.18
CA LEU A 89 0.54 -11.00 4.98
C LEU A 89 -0.91 -10.60 5.21
N ARG A 90 -1.47 -10.94 6.37
CA ARG A 90 -2.85 -10.55 6.75
C ARG A 90 -2.98 -9.04 6.84
N MET A 91 -2.04 -8.37 7.51
CA MET A 91 -2.01 -6.91 7.61
C MET A 91 -1.88 -6.24 6.24
N LEU A 92 -0.98 -6.73 5.39
CA LEU A 92 -0.80 -6.20 4.02
C LEU A 92 -2.06 -6.38 3.17
N ARG A 93 -2.73 -7.53 3.26
CA ARG A 93 -4.00 -7.79 2.59
C ARG A 93 -5.11 -6.88 3.10
N MET A 94 -5.24 -6.72 4.40
CA MET A 94 -6.25 -5.85 5.01
C MET A 94 -6.16 -4.43 4.45
N VAL A 95 -4.94 -3.86 4.39
CA VAL A 95 -4.70 -2.53 3.82
C VAL A 95 -5.03 -2.52 2.33
N TYR A 96 -4.59 -3.53 1.57
CA TYR A 96 -4.81 -3.62 0.13
C TYR A 96 -6.30 -3.70 -0.24
N ASP A 97 -7.05 -4.56 0.44
CA ASP A 97 -8.44 -4.84 0.14
C ASP A 97 -9.35 -3.72 0.62
N SER A 98 -9.06 -3.16 1.80
CA SER A 98 -10.01 -2.30 2.51
C SER A 98 -9.64 -0.82 2.52
N ILE A 99 -8.35 -0.48 2.38
CA ILE A 99 -7.86 0.90 2.45
C ILE A 99 -7.41 1.38 1.06
N THR A 100 -6.34 0.81 0.52
CA THR A 100 -5.77 1.24 -0.75
C THR A 100 -4.87 0.19 -1.40
N ILE A 101 -4.95 0.08 -2.73
CA ILE A 101 -4.00 -0.71 -3.53
C ILE A 101 -2.76 0.10 -3.96
N TYR A 102 -2.77 1.41 -3.72
CA TYR A 102 -1.72 2.37 -4.08
C TYR A 102 -1.31 3.19 -2.84
N PRO A 103 -0.75 2.56 -1.79
CA PRO A 103 -0.32 3.32 -0.62
C PRO A 103 0.78 4.31 -1.02
N PRO A 104 0.69 5.60 -0.60
CA PRO A 104 1.76 6.57 -0.80
C PRO A 104 3.02 6.16 -0.02
N ASP A 105 4.17 6.74 -0.37
CA ASP A 105 5.46 6.36 0.21
C ASP A 105 5.49 6.51 1.75
N ASN A 106 4.79 7.50 2.31
CA ASN A 106 4.69 7.67 3.76
C ASN A 106 3.94 6.49 4.41
N TRP A 107 2.84 6.03 3.80
CA TRP A 107 2.09 4.88 4.32
C TRP A 107 2.87 3.59 4.16
N GLN A 108 3.63 3.45 3.07
CA GLN A 108 4.57 2.33 2.93
C GLN A 108 5.63 2.33 4.03
N ALA A 109 6.13 3.50 4.45
CA ALA A 109 7.06 3.62 5.58
C ALA A 109 6.40 3.26 6.91
N LEU A 110 5.16 3.70 7.15
CA LEU A 110 4.40 3.34 8.35
C LEU A 110 4.14 1.83 8.42
N LEU A 111 3.78 1.21 7.29
CA LEU A 111 3.64 -0.25 7.18
C LEU A 111 4.97 -0.98 7.43
N ALA A 112 6.06 -0.46 6.89
CA ALA A 112 7.39 -1.00 7.10
C ALA A 112 7.77 -1.01 8.59
N LEU A 113 7.54 0.10 9.29
CA LEU A 113 7.75 0.22 10.74
C LEU A 113 6.86 -0.74 11.52
N GLY A 114 5.55 -0.77 11.24
CA GLY A 114 4.60 -1.61 11.98
C GLY A 114 4.76 -3.12 11.75
N LEU A 115 5.25 -3.53 10.57
CA LEU A 115 5.42 -4.94 10.21
C LEU A 115 6.85 -5.43 10.35
N TYR A 116 7.79 -4.56 10.77
CA TYR A 116 9.23 -4.84 10.81
C TYR A 116 9.75 -5.39 9.47
N ARG A 117 9.39 -4.70 8.37
CA ARG A 117 9.80 -5.04 7.01
C ARG A 117 10.38 -3.84 6.31
N SER A 118 11.34 -4.06 5.41
CA SER A 118 11.90 -2.93 4.65
C SER A 118 10.83 -2.28 3.73
N PRO A 119 10.87 -0.96 3.52
CA PRO A 119 9.95 -0.26 2.60
C PRO A 119 9.94 -0.86 1.19
N VAL A 120 11.09 -1.36 0.72
CA VAL A 120 11.22 -2.01 -0.58
C VAL A 120 10.38 -3.29 -0.66
N GLN A 121 10.36 -4.09 0.41
CA GLN A 121 9.53 -5.30 0.47
C GLN A 121 8.05 -4.97 0.45
N ILE A 122 7.63 -3.95 1.22
CA ILE A 122 6.24 -3.46 1.21
C ILE A 122 5.86 -3.04 -0.21
N ARG A 123 6.64 -2.16 -0.84
CA ARG A 123 6.40 -1.69 -2.21
C ARG A 123 6.30 -2.83 -3.22
N ASN A 124 7.24 -3.78 -3.17
CA ASN A 124 7.27 -4.93 -4.06
C ASN A 124 6.04 -5.82 -3.85
N TRP A 125 5.63 -6.03 -2.60
CA TRP A 125 4.43 -6.80 -2.29
C TRP A 125 3.19 -6.15 -2.93
N PHE A 126 2.97 -4.84 -2.74
CA PHE A 126 1.84 -4.14 -3.36
C PHE A 126 1.89 -4.18 -4.90
N SER A 127 3.08 -4.04 -5.48
CA SER A 127 3.26 -4.16 -6.93
C SER A 127 2.89 -5.55 -7.46
N ASN A 128 3.40 -6.61 -6.83
CA ASN A 128 3.13 -7.99 -7.21
C ASN A 128 1.65 -8.35 -7.02
N THR A 129 1.04 -7.89 -5.92
CA THR A 129 -0.38 -8.12 -5.66
C THR A 129 -1.26 -7.47 -6.73
N ARG A 130 -0.98 -6.23 -7.15
CA ARG A 130 -1.69 -5.59 -8.27
C ARG A 130 -1.50 -6.32 -9.60
N GLN A 131 -0.29 -6.84 -9.86
CA GLN A 131 -0.02 -7.59 -11.08
C GLN A 131 -0.78 -8.92 -11.11
N LYS A 132 -0.92 -9.58 -9.95
CA LYS A 132 -1.74 -10.79 -9.78
C LYS A 132 -3.23 -10.47 -9.93
N ASN A 133 -3.66 -9.35 -9.36
CA ASN A 133 -5.07 -8.96 -9.30
C ASN A 133 -5.39 -7.79 -10.25
N ARG A 134 -5.10 -7.94 -11.55
CA ARG A 134 -5.26 -6.85 -12.54
C ARG A 134 -6.66 -6.23 -12.58
N GLY A 135 -7.69 -7.00 -12.20
CA GLY A 135 -9.07 -6.52 -12.11
C GLY A 135 -9.31 -5.48 -11.00
N ASP A 136 -8.49 -5.46 -9.96
CA ASP A 136 -8.68 -4.55 -8.82
C ASP A 136 -8.48 -3.08 -9.16
N ALA A 137 -7.67 -2.80 -10.17
CA ALA A 137 -7.46 -1.44 -10.67
C ALA A 137 -8.72 -0.86 -11.33
N ARG A 138 -9.69 -1.70 -11.71
CA ARG A 138 -10.98 -1.28 -12.30
C ARG A 138 -12.07 -1.04 -11.26
N LYS A 139 -11.85 -1.49 -10.02
CA LYS A 139 -12.79 -1.24 -8.92
C LYS A 139 -12.84 0.27 -8.62
N PRO A 140 -13.95 0.78 -8.09
CA PRO A 140 -14.06 2.20 -7.76
C PRO A 140 -13.04 2.61 -6.69
N PHE A 141 -12.53 3.83 -6.83
CA PHE A 141 -11.66 4.49 -5.85
C PHE A 141 -12.14 5.90 -5.61
N VAL A 142 -11.91 6.39 -4.40
CA VAL A 142 -12.11 7.78 -4.00
C VAL A 142 -10.74 8.44 -4.01
N ASP A 143 -10.57 9.48 -4.82
CA ASP A 143 -9.34 10.27 -4.87
C ASP A 143 -9.47 11.42 -3.87
N LEU A 144 -8.58 11.44 -2.88
CA LEU A 144 -8.57 12.46 -1.83
C LEU A 144 -7.66 13.65 -2.16
N GLY A 145 -7.02 13.65 -3.33
CA GLY A 145 -5.93 14.58 -3.62
C GLY A 145 -4.60 14.05 -3.08
N ASP A 146 -3.52 14.77 -3.40
CA ASP A 146 -2.13 14.40 -3.07
C ASP A 146 -1.68 13.00 -3.54
N GLY A 147 -2.43 12.41 -4.49
CA GLY A 147 -2.15 11.09 -5.05
C GLY A 147 -2.66 9.92 -4.20
N VAL A 148 -3.45 10.18 -3.16
CA VAL A 148 -4.02 9.14 -2.29
C VAL A 148 -5.33 8.62 -2.89
N LYS A 149 -5.35 7.32 -3.22
CA LYS A 149 -6.53 6.63 -3.76
C LYS A 149 -7.05 5.63 -2.75
N LEU A 150 -8.27 5.84 -2.27
CA LEU A 150 -8.89 4.97 -1.28
C LEU A 150 -9.96 4.07 -1.87
N ARG A 151 -10.13 2.90 -1.26
CA ARG A 151 -11.29 2.04 -1.44
C ARG A 151 -12.51 2.70 -0.81
N PRO A 152 -13.72 2.52 -1.36
CA PRO A 152 -14.94 3.03 -0.74
C PRO A 152 -15.15 2.53 0.70
N SER A 153 -14.73 1.30 1.01
CA SER A 153 -14.76 0.74 2.36
C SER A 153 -13.95 1.55 3.36
N ALA A 154 -12.88 2.23 2.92
CA ALA A 154 -12.04 3.04 3.79
C ALA A 154 -12.81 4.23 4.39
N LEU A 155 -13.81 4.75 3.67
CA LEU A 155 -14.65 5.86 4.15
C LEU A 155 -15.50 5.46 5.36
N SER A 156 -15.76 4.17 5.56
CA SER A 156 -16.46 3.70 6.77
C SER A 156 -15.61 3.73 8.04
N LEU A 157 -14.28 3.87 7.90
CA LEU A 157 -13.35 3.91 9.02
C LEU A 157 -13.04 5.33 9.47
N SER A 158 -13.00 6.26 8.51
CA SER A 158 -12.76 7.67 8.78
C SER A 158 -13.19 8.51 7.58
N ASP A 159 -13.78 9.67 7.87
CA ASP A 159 -14.12 10.69 6.88
C ASP A 159 -12.89 11.52 6.46
N GLU A 160 -11.89 11.63 7.35
CA GLU A 160 -10.68 12.45 7.16
C GLU A 160 -9.42 11.57 7.19
N TRP A 161 -8.87 11.30 6.01
CA TRP A 161 -7.67 10.50 5.87
C TRP A 161 -6.42 11.37 5.83
N SER A 162 -5.51 11.07 6.73
CA SER A 162 -4.18 11.67 6.86
C SER A 162 -3.15 10.58 7.16
N ASP A 163 -1.86 10.95 7.20
CA ASP A 163 -0.80 10.01 7.62
C ASP A 163 -1.02 9.58 9.08
N GLU A 164 -1.50 10.50 9.93
CA GLU A 164 -1.84 10.28 11.34
C GLU A 164 -3.04 9.33 11.50
N THR A 165 -4.12 9.55 10.74
CA THR A 165 -5.29 8.66 10.75
C THR A 165 -4.90 7.24 10.32
N PHE A 166 -4.11 7.13 9.25
CA PHE A 166 -3.62 5.83 8.77
C PHE A 166 -2.75 5.13 9.82
N GLU A 167 -1.85 5.85 10.49
CA GLU A 167 -0.99 5.30 11.56
C GLU A 167 -1.81 4.79 12.74
N GLN A 168 -2.83 5.54 13.18
CA GLN A 168 -3.71 5.12 14.28
C GLN A 168 -4.48 3.84 13.93
N ILE A 169 -5.08 3.79 12.74
CA ILE A 169 -5.79 2.59 12.26
C ILE A 169 -4.83 1.41 12.16
N LEU A 170 -3.64 1.61 11.59
CA LEU A 170 -2.63 0.56 11.46
C LEU A 170 -2.22 0.03 12.84
N SER A 171 -1.94 0.92 13.80
CA SER A 171 -1.58 0.53 15.16
C SER A 171 -2.71 -0.24 15.84
N ALA A 172 -3.96 0.22 15.71
CA ALA A 172 -5.12 -0.47 16.28
C ALA A 172 -5.28 -1.87 15.68
N CYS A 173 -5.14 -2.02 14.36
CA CYS A 173 -5.20 -3.31 13.69
C CYS A 173 -4.07 -4.25 14.13
N ILE A 174 -2.83 -3.74 14.27
CA ILE A 174 -1.70 -4.54 14.78
C ILE A 174 -2.04 -5.06 16.18
N THR A 175 -2.45 -4.18 17.09
CA THR A 175 -2.82 -4.57 18.46
C THR A 175 -3.93 -5.60 18.47
N LEU A 176 -5.04 -5.35 17.75
CA LEU A 176 -6.19 -6.27 17.72
C LEU A 176 -5.87 -7.63 17.09
N CYS A 177 -5.01 -7.66 16.06
CA CYS A 177 -4.60 -8.91 15.43
C CYS A 177 -3.56 -9.68 16.26
N SER A 178 -2.73 -9.01 17.06
CA SER A 178 -1.78 -9.67 17.96
C SER A 178 -2.43 -10.35 19.17
N PHE A 179 -3.65 -9.97 19.56
CA PHE A 179 -4.39 -10.60 20.67
C PHE A 179 -5.31 -11.76 20.25
N ARG A 180 -5.42 -12.04 18.95
CA ARG A 180 -6.31 -13.08 18.39
C ARG A 180 -5.56 -14.37 17.98
N GLU A 181 -4.27 -14.49 18.30
CA GLU A 181 -3.45 -15.72 18.15
C GLU A 181 -3.33 -16.47 19.48
#